data_AF-A0A359H7X6-F1
#
_entry.id   AF-A0A359H7X6-F1
#
_cell.length_a   1.000
_cell.length_b   1.000
_cell.length_c   1.000
_cell.angle_alpha   90.00
_cell.angle_beta   90.00
_cell.angle_gamma   90.00
#
_symmetry.space_group_name_H-M   'P 1'
#
loop_
_entity.id
_entity.type
_entity.pdbx_description
1 polymer ?
#
loop_
_entity_poly.entity_id
_entity_poly.type
_entity_poly.pdbx_seq_one_letter_code
_entity_poly.pdbx_strand_id
1 'polypeptide(L)' 'MEEYLTQKELCKLLKISPTTVWRWRNEGMPFLKHGNSVRFDQNKVQQWLERKNGNKN' A
#
# COMPACT_ATOMS: atom_id res chain seq x y z
N MET A 1 -14.24 9.63 -4.50
CA MET A 1 -14.55 8.58 -3.51
C MET A 1 -13.21 8.01 -3.06
N GLU A 2 -12.91 8.02 -1.76
CA GLU A 2 -11.72 7.33 -1.25
C GLU A 2 -12.02 5.83 -1.22
N GLU A 3 -11.50 5.09 -2.19
CA GLU A 3 -11.65 3.63 -2.23
C GLU A 3 -10.58 2.96 -1.37
N TYR A 4 -11.04 2.34 -0.29
CA TYR A 4 -10.21 1.55 0.61
C TYR A 4 -10.03 0.13 0.07
N LEU A 5 -8.84 -0.16 -0.43
CA LEU A 5 -8.50 -1.45 -1.02
C LEU A 5 -8.15 -2.48 0.03
N THR A 6 -8.56 -3.72 -0.17
CA THR A 6 -7.96 -4.88 0.50
C THR A 6 -6.53 -5.10 0.02
N GLN A 7 -5.77 -5.91 0.76
CA GLN A 7 -4.48 -6.40 0.30
C GLN A 7 -4.56 -7.07 -1.08
N LYS A 8 -5.62 -7.84 -1.35
CA LYS A 8 -5.80 -8.55 -2.63
C LYS A 8 -6.04 -7.57 -3.77
N GLU A 9 -6.90 -6.58 -3.58
CA GLU A 9 -7.16 -5.54 -4.59
C GLU A 9 -5.92 -4.71 -4.85
N LEU A 10 -5.20 -4.32 -3.79
CA LEU A 10 -3.95 -3.59 -3.92
C LEU A 10 -2.90 -4.37 -4.72
N CYS A 11 -2.75 -5.68 -4.45
CA CYS A 11 -1.84 -6.55 -5.20
C CYS A 11 -2.21 -6.61 -6.69
N LYS A 12 -3.51 -6.71 -7.01
CA LYS A 12 -4.00 -6.71 -8.39
C LYS A 12 -3.76 -5.38 -9.09
N LEU A 13 -4.05 -4.28 -8.41
CA LEU A 13 -3.91 -2.92 -8.94
C LEU A 13 -2.45 -2.62 -9.27
N LEU A 14 -1.53 -2.89 -8.33
CA LEU A 14 -0.11 -2.62 -8.49
C LEU A 14 0.66 -3.75 -9.19
N LYS A 15 -0.02 -4.87 -9.50
CA LYS A 15 0.58 -6.09 -10.07
C LYS A 15 1.80 -6.58 -9.28
N ILE A 16 1.70 -6.56 -7.95
CA ILE A 16 2.75 -6.99 -7.03
C ILE A 16 2.34 -8.22 -6.23
N SER A 17 3.34 -8.91 -5.67
CA SER A 17 3.11 -10.03 -4.78
C SER A 17 2.60 -9.58 -3.40
N PRO A 18 1.80 -10.40 -2.68
CA PRO A 18 1.42 -10.15 -1.29
C PRO A 18 2.63 -9.98 -0.37
N THR A 19 3.73 -10.68 -0.67
CA THR A 19 5.02 -10.58 0.04
C THR A 19 5.60 -9.17 -0.08
N THR A 20 5.50 -8.55 -1.26
CA THR A 20 5.91 -7.16 -1.48
C THR A 20 5.11 -6.21 -0.60
N VAL A 21 3.78 -6.37 -0.54
CA VAL A 21 2.92 -5.56 0.33
C VAL A 21 3.29 -5.75 1.80
N TRP A 22 3.55 -6.99 2.24
CA TRP A 22 3.99 -7.26 3.60
C TRP A 22 5.32 -6.56 3.94
N ARG A 23 6.30 -6.62 3.03
CA ARG A 23 7.58 -5.88 3.19
C ARG A 23 7.33 -4.38 3.31
N TRP A 24 6.51 -3.81 2.44
CA TRP A 24 6.20 -2.38 2.47
C TRP A 24 5.51 -1.96 3.77
N ARG A 25 4.66 -2.81 4.35
CA ARG A 25 4.10 -2.54 5.69
C ARG A 25 5.17 -2.45 6.78
N ASN A 26 6.18 -3.33 6.74
CA ASN A 26 7.32 -3.24 7.66
C ASN A 26 8.19 -2.01 7.41
N GLU A 27 8.21 -1.50 6.17
CA GLU A 27 8.90 -0.26 5.80
C GLU A 27 8.08 1.02 6.11
N GLY A 28 6.88 0.89 6.70
CA GLY A 28 6.06 2.04 7.08
C GLY A 28 5.06 2.51 6.02
N MET A 29 4.69 1.65 5.07
CA MET A 29 3.63 1.93 4.11
C MET A 29 2.31 2.28 4.83
N PRO A 30 1.56 3.30 4.35
CA PRO A 30 0.30 3.69 4.96
C PRO A 30 -0.74 2.58 4.81
N PHE A 31 -1.26 2.11 5.94
CA PHE A 31 -2.37 1.16 6.00
C PHE A 31 -3.34 1.57 7.11
N LEU A 32 -4.60 1.20 6.94
CA LEU A 32 -5.65 1.38 7.93
C LEU A 32 -6.01 0.03 8.50
N LYS A 33 -5.90 -0.10 9.82
CA LYS A 33 -6.35 -1.29 10.54
C LYS A 33 -7.72 -1.00 11.12
N HIS A 34 -8.74 -1.71 10.64
CA HIS A 34 -10.09 -1.65 11.19
C HIS A 34 -10.44 -3.03 11.75
N GLY A 35 -10.27 -3.19 13.06
CA GLY A 35 -10.39 -4.48 13.74
C GLY A 35 -9.39 -5.51 13.20
N ASN A 36 -9.92 -6.61 12.65
CA ASN A 36 -9.13 -7.69 12.04
C ASN A 36 -8.84 -7.46 10.55
N SER A 37 -9.44 -6.43 9.93
CA SER A 37 -9.25 -6.13 8.52
C SER A 37 -8.23 -5.02 8.32
N VAL A 38 -7.45 -5.14 7.25
CA VAL A 38 -6.49 -4.11 6.82
C VAL A 38 -6.96 -3.57 5.48
N ARG A 39 -7.02 -2.24 5.42
CA ARG A 39 -7.38 -1.48 4.24
C ARG A 39 -6.23 -0.58 3.82
N PHE A 40 -6.14 -0.31 2.53
CA PHE A 40 -5.12 0.52 1.93
C PHE A 40 -5.79 1.62 1.14
N ASP A 41 -5.36 2.85 1.40
CA ASP A 41 -5.76 4.00 0.60
C ASP A 41 -4.81 4.06 -0.61
N GLN A 42 -5.36 3.87 -1.81
CA GLN A 42 -4.58 3.88 -3.05
C GLN A 42 -3.76 5.16 -3.20
N ASN A 43 -4.33 6.33 -2.90
CA ASN A 43 -3.66 7.61 -3.09
C ASN A 43 -2.49 7.74 -2.12
N LYS A 44 -2.68 7.39 -0.85
CA LYS A 44 -1.60 7.43 0.15
C LYS A 44 -0.49 6.44 -0.17
N VAL A 45 -0.85 5.24 -0.62
CA VAL A 45 0.12 4.22 -1.04
C VAL A 45 0.94 4.71 -2.22
N GLN A 46 0.29 5.27 -3.24
CA GLN A 46 0.98 5.79 -4.42
C GLN A 46 1.92 6.94 -4.04
N GLN A 47 1.47 7.91 -3.25
CA GLN A 47 2.32 9.00 -2.76
C GLN A 47 3.51 8.50 -1.94
N TRP A 48 3.33 7.46 -1.12
CA TRP A 48 4.42 6.85 -0.36
C TRP A 48 5.44 6.19 -1.30
N LEU A 49 4.99 5.50 -2.35
CA LEU A 49 5.87 4.90 -3.37
C LEU A 49 6.64 5.96 -4.15
N GLU A 50 5.97 7.06 -4.53
CA GLU A 50 6.60 8.20 -5.22
C GLU A 50 7.68 8.83 -4.35
N ARG A 51 7.41 9.06 -3.06
CA ARG A 51 8.41 9.57 -2.10
C ARG A 51 9.59 8.61 -1.92
N LYS A 52 9.32 7.30 -1.88
CA LYS A 52 10.37 6.28 -1.72
C LYS A 52 11.26 6.17 -2.96
N ASN A 53 10.70 6.27 -4.16
CA ASN A 53 11.44 6.21 -5.42
C ASN A 53 12.12 7.53 -5.79
N GLY A 54 11.56 8.67 -5.37
CA GLY A 54 12.13 10.01 -5.59
C GLY A 54 13.43 10.29 -4.83
N ASN A 55 13.89 9.35 -3.98
CA ASN A 55 15.18 9.41 -3.30
C ASN A 55 16.29 8.64 -4.04
N LYS A 56 16.08 8.32 -5.32
CA LYS A 56 17.13 7.94 -6.26
C LYS A 56 17.43 9.13 -7.18
N ASN A 57 18.16 10.12 -6.67
CA ASN A 57 18.89 11.06 -7.50
C ASN A 57 20.25 11.34 -6.85
#